data_AF-A0A161PCC7-F1
#
_entry.id   AF-A0A161PCC7-F1
#
_cell.length_a   1.000
_cell.length_b   1.000
_cell.length_c   1.000
_cell.angle_alpha   90.00
_cell.angle_beta   90.00
_cell.angle_gamma   90.00
#
_symmetry.space_group_name_H-M   'P 1'
#
loop_
_entity.id
_entity.type
_entity.pdbx_description
1 polymer ?
#
loop_
_entity_poly.entity_id
_entity_poly.type
_entity_poly.pdbx_seq_one_letter_code
_entity_poly.pdbx_strand_id
1 'polypeptide(L)'
;MLEHIELGAVNWNDDVQISSHAVRQEGVKIELIEGDFVSLKDLYMAMRLPSANNATVAIAEHISGSEESFTILMNEKAQELGLSSTQFVNATGLTGHEKSNTMSARDISTLASKLITKYPSVLESSSIPFYTLEYLDQEIETTNHMLTKNSLMFDGLDGLKTGYTNESGFSFIGTAQQNGQRYVTVVLGTPHYDSRFIETKKLLSDAFEEKYVPSIESIIVFLQEIKAKLWLN
;
A
#
# COMPACT_ATOMS: atom_id res chain seq x y z
N MET A 1 7.67 -7.69 -8.57
CA MET A 1 6.57 -7.63 -9.56
C MET A 1 6.88 -6.66 -10.70
N LEU A 2 6.86 -5.33 -10.53
CA LEU A 2 7.13 -4.39 -11.64
C LEU A 2 8.49 -4.61 -12.34
N GLU A 3 9.51 -5.03 -11.60
CA GLU A 3 10.79 -5.46 -12.19
C GLU A 3 10.65 -6.65 -13.15
N HIS A 4 9.83 -7.65 -12.80
CA HIS A 4 9.60 -8.81 -13.67
C HIS A 4 8.75 -8.42 -14.90
N ILE A 5 7.85 -7.45 -14.77
CA ILE A 5 7.13 -6.86 -15.92
C ILE A 5 8.11 -6.14 -16.85
N GLU A 6 8.98 -5.27 -16.32
CA GLU A 6 9.95 -4.50 -17.11
C GLU A 6 10.95 -5.42 -17.84
N LEU A 7 11.38 -6.51 -17.19
CA LEU A 7 12.25 -7.52 -17.78
C LEU A 7 11.54 -8.48 -18.75
N GLY A 8 10.21 -8.39 -18.88
CA GLY A 8 9.40 -9.29 -19.71
C GLY A 8 9.32 -10.72 -19.18
N ALA A 9 9.62 -10.94 -17.90
CA ALA A 9 9.53 -12.25 -17.25
C ALA A 9 8.07 -12.64 -16.93
N VAL A 10 7.20 -11.65 -16.75
CA VAL A 10 5.73 -11.79 -16.70
C VAL A 10 5.10 -10.63 -17.47
N ASN A 11 3.83 -10.77 -17.86
CA ASN A 11 3.05 -9.76 -18.58
C ASN A 11 1.72 -9.50 -17.88
N TRP A 12 1.16 -8.30 -18.08
CA TRP A 12 -0.12 -7.90 -17.49
C TRP A 12 -1.31 -8.80 -17.84
N ASN A 13 -1.24 -9.47 -19.00
CA ASN A 13 -2.28 -10.36 -19.49
C ASN A 13 -1.98 -11.84 -19.19
N ASP A 14 -0.96 -12.14 -18.38
CA ASP A 14 -0.69 -13.51 -17.97
C ASP A 14 -1.88 -14.04 -17.16
N ASP A 15 -2.31 -15.26 -17.50
CA ASP A 15 -3.34 -16.00 -16.77
C ASP A 15 -2.72 -16.60 -15.49
N VAL A 16 -3.10 -16.04 -14.34
CA VAL A 16 -2.64 -16.50 -13.04
C VAL A 16 -3.63 -17.52 -12.49
N GLN A 17 -3.19 -18.77 -12.32
CA GLN A 17 -4.00 -19.80 -11.71
C GLN A 17 -4.16 -19.55 -10.20
N ILE A 18 -5.40 -19.48 -9.72
CA ILE A 18 -5.70 -19.22 -8.32
C ILE A 18 -5.53 -20.49 -7.49
N SER A 19 -4.64 -20.43 -6.50
CA SER A 19 -4.40 -21.54 -5.58
C SER A 19 -5.38 -21.56 -4.41
N SER A 20 -5.54 -22.74 -3.81
CA SER A 20 -6.23 -22.90 -2.53
C SER A 20 -5.61 -22.04 -1.41
N HIS A 21 -4.29 -21.83 -1.45
CA HIS A 21 -3.55 -21.02 -0.49
C HIS A 21 -3.92 -19.54 -0.59
N ALA A 22 -4.00 -19.00 -1.81
CA ALA A 22 -4.46 -17.64 -2.05
C ALA A 22 -5.89 -17.42 -1.55
N VAL A 23 -6.84 -18.32 -1.87
CA VAL A 23 -8.25 -18.19 -1.45
C VAL A 23 -8.40 -18.16 0.08
N ARG A 24 -7.61 -18.98 0.79
CA ARG A 24 -7.64 -19.10 2.25
C ARG A 24 -7.01 -17.94 3.02
N GLN A 25 -6.39 -16.97 2.35
CA GLN A 25 -5.81 -15.81 3.04
C GLN A 25 -6.85 -15.10 3.93
N GLU A 26 -6.37 -14.46 5.00
CA GLU A 26 -7.21 -13.66 5.89
C GLU A 26 -7.05 -12.16 5.59
N GLY A 27 -7.83 -11.32 6.28
CA GLY A 27 -7.83 -9.88 6.07
C GLY A 27 -8.62 -9.46 4.82
N VAL A 28 -8.18 -8.37 4.18
CA VAL A 28 -8.88 -7.83 3.00
C VAL A 28 -8.68 -8.76 1.80
N LYS A 29 -9.76 -9.05 1.09
CA LYS A 29 -9.80 -9.94 -0.07
C LYS A 29 -10.79 -9.46 -1.12
N ILE A 30 -10.58 -9.91 -2.36
CA ILE A 30 -11.61 -9.97 -3.40
C ILE A 30 -12.13 -11.40 -3.53
N GLU A 31 -13.26 -11.60 -4.19
CA GLU A 31 -13.71 -12.96 -4.51
C GLU A 31 -12.76 -13.60 -5.53
N LEU A 32 -12.22 -14.77 -5.19
CA LEU A 32 -11.38 -15.59 -6.06
C LEU A 32 -11.80 -17.04 -5.87
N ILE A 33 -11.88 -17.79 -6.97
CA ILE A 33 -12.27 -19.20 -6.98
C ILE A 33 -11.02 -20.04 -7.21
N GLU A 34 -10.81 -21.06 -6.37
CA GLU A 34 -9.68 -21.98 -6.54
C GLU A 34 -9.76 -22.70 -7.89
N GLY A 35 -8.65 -22.69 -8.64
CA GLY A 35 -8.54 -23.31 -9.95
C GLY A 35 -8.87 -22.40 -11.13
N ASP A 36 -9.52 -21.26 -10.89
CA ASP A 36 -9.78 -20.25 -11.93
C ASP A 36 -8.50 -19.53 -12.36
N PHE A 37 -8.57 -18.86 -13.51
CA PHE A 37 -7.50 -18.02 -14.04
C PHE A 37 -7.93 -16.56 -14.01
N VAL A 38 -7.07 -15.71 -13.45
CA VAL A 38 -7.29 -14.26 -13.34
C VAL A 38 -6.11 -13.54 -13.95
N SER A 39 -6.35 -12.45 -14.69
CA SER A 39 -5.27 -11.68 -15.28
C SER A 39 -4.36 -11.10 -14.19
N LEU A 40 -3.04 -11.07 -14.45
CA LEU A 40 -2.08 -10.45 -13.55
C LEU A 40 -2.43 -8.97 -13.27
N LYS A 41 -3.02 -8.28 -14.25
CA LYS A 41 -3.50 -6.89 -14.12
C LYS A 41 -4.61 -6.76 -13.07
N ASP A 42 -5.64 -7.59 -13.11
CA ASP A 42 -6.73 -7.54 -12.14
C ASP A 42 -6.23 -7.84 -10.72
N LEU A 43 -5.39 -8.86 -10.59
CA LEU A 43 -4.77 -9.18 -9.30
C LEU A 43 -3.91 -8.02 -8.79
N TYR A 44 -3.16 -7.35 -9.67
CA TYR A 44 -2.37 -6.18 -9.31
C TYR A 44 -3.25 -5.03 -8.84
N MET A 45 -4.34 -4.73 -9.56
CA MET A 45 -5.26 -3.67 -9.15
C MET A 45 -5.93 -3.98 -7.81
N ALA A 46 -6.34 -5.24 -7.58
CA ALA A 46 -6.86 -5.69 -6.28
C ALA A 46 -5.81 -5.61 -5.15
N MET A 47 -4.54 -5.92 -5.42
CA MET A 47 -3.44 -5.72 -4.46
C MET A 47 -3.22 -4.23 -4.16
N ARG A 48 -3.33 -3.35 -5.17
CA ARG A 48 -2.97 -1.92 -5.02
C ARG A 48 -4.07 -1.09 -4.36
N LEU A 49 -5.33 -1.25 -4.78
CA LEU A 49 -6.43 -0.38 -4.35
C LEU A 49 -6.98 -0.81 -2.97
N PRO A 50 -7.71 -1.94 -2.86
CA PRO A 50 -8.25 -2.39 -1.58
C PRO A 50 -7.21 -3.08 -0.70
N SER A 51 -6.01 -3.38 -1.21
CA SER A 51 -4.98 -4.14 -0.47
C SER A 51 -5.34 -5.62 -0.28
N ALA A 52 -5.89 -6.26 -1.32
CA ALA A 52 -6.32 -7.66 -1.25
C ALA A 52 -5.14 -8.62 -1.05
N ASN A 53 -5.16 -9.34 0.08
CA ASN A 53 -4.11 -10.27 0.49
C ASN A 53 -4.07 -11.51 -0.42
N ASN A 54 -5.23 -12.06 -0.77
CA ASN A 54 -5.32 -13.22 -1.66
C ASN A 54 -4.76 -12.93 -3.05
N ALA A 55 -5.03 -11.75 -3.60
CA ALA A 55 -4.43 -11.32 -4.87
C ALA A 55 -2.91 -11.17 -4.77
N THR A 56 -2.41 -10.63 -3.66
CA THR A 56 -0.96 -10.49 -3.39
C THR A 56 -0.27 -11.86 -3.35
N VAL A 57 -0.88 -12.85 -2.69
CA VAL A 57 -0.35 -14.22 -2.64
C VAL A 57 -0.38 -14.89 -4.02
N ALA A 58 -1.47 -14.75 -4.78
CA ALA A 58 -1.55 -15.30 -6.13
C ALA A 58 -0.45 -14.72 -7.05
N ILE A 59 -0.18 -13.40 -6.96
CA ILE A 59 0.93 -12.76 -7.69
C ILE A 59 2.28 -13.33 -7.26
N ALA A 60 2.49 -13.50 -5.95
CA ALA A 60 3.73 -14.05 -5.40
C ALA A 60 3.98 -15.47 -5.90
N GLU A 61 2.97 -16.33 -5.84
CA GLU A 61 3.03 -17.71 -6.34
C GLU A 61 3.28 -17.76 -7.85
N HIS A 62 2.65 -16.87 -8.63
CA HIS A 62 2.89 -16.79 -10.07
C HIS A 62 4.34 -16.42 -10.41
N ILE A 63 4.94 -15.47 -9.68
CA ILE A 63 6.29 -14.98 -9.94
C ILE A 63 7.37 -15.98 -9.52
N SER A 64 7.20 -16.67 -8.39
CA SER A 64 8.27 -17.48 -7.78
C SER A 64 7.88 -18.91 -7.45
N GLY A 65 6.71 -19.38 -7.89
CA GLY A 65 6.18 -20.72 -7.65
C GLY A 65 5.56 -20.92 -6.25
N SER A 66 5.95 -20.11 -5.26
CA SER A 66 5.33 -20.09 -3.92
C SER A 66 5.50 -18.72 -3.24
N GLU A 67 4.66 -18.42 -2.25
CA GLU A 67 4.80 -17.23 -1.41
C GLU A 67 6.10 -17.25 -0.58
N GLU A 68 6.54 -18.44 -0.14
CA GLU A 68 7.79 -18.60 0.61
C GLU A 68 8.99 -18.20 -0.26
N SER A 69 9.05 -18.72 -1.49
CA SER A 69 10.08 -18.34 -2.46
C SER A 69 10.02 -16.84 -2.79
N PHE A 70 8.81 -16.26 -2.85
CA PHE A 70 8.66 -14.83 -3.07
C PHE A 70 9.22 -14.00 -1.91
N THR A 71 9.00 -14.46 -0.68
CA THR A 71 9.49 -13.81 0.53
C THR A 71 11.02 -13.81 0.58
N ILE A 72 11.68 -14.85 0.05
CA ILE A 72 13.14 -14.86 -0.15
C ILE A 72 13.55 -13.73 -1.10
N LEU A 73 12.90 -13.64 -2.28
CA LEU A 73 13.18 -12.56 -3.25
C LEU A 73 12.94 -11.16 -2.67
N MET A 74 11.91 -10.99 -1.82
CA MET A 74 11.65 -9.72 -1.14
C MET A 74 12.81 -9.31 -0.21
N ASN A 75 13.35 -10.27 0.55
CA ASN A 75 14.49 -10.00 1.45
C ASN A 75 15.80 -9.80 0.69
N GLU A 76 16.04 -10.53 -0.40
CA GLU A 76 17.17 -10.30 -1.30
C GLU A 76 17.09 -8.88 -1.89
N LYS A 77 15.92 -8.47 -2.38
CA LYS A 77 15.68 -7.11 -2.86
C LYS A 77 15.90 -6.07 -1.77
N ALA A 78 15.46 -6.35 -0.53
CA ALA A 78 15.69 -5.43 0.59
C ALA A 78 17.21 -5.20 0.83
N GLN A 79 18.02 -6.27 0.75
CA GLN A 79 19.48 -6.16 0.87
C GLN A 79 20.09 -5.37 -0.30
N GLU A 80 19.69 -5.68 -1.54
CA GLU A 80 20.15 -4.96 -2.73
C GLU A 80 19.85 -3.45 -2.68
N LEU A 81 18.71 -3.08 -2.11
CA LEU A 81 18.29 -1.69 -1.96
C LEU A 81 18.90 -1.00 -0.73
N GLY A 82 19.62 -1.74 0.12
CA GLY A 82 20.26 -1.23 1.34
C GLY A 82 19.29 -0.99 2.50
N LEU A 83 18.17 -1.72 2.56
CA LEU A 83 17.11 -1.57 3.56
C LEU A 83 17.48 -2.34 4.85
N SER A 84 18.43 -1.77 5.60
CA SER A 84 19.12 -2.44 6.72
C SER A 84 18.24 -2.78 7.94
N SER A 85 17.04 -2.22 8.05
CA SER A 85 16.09 -2.44 9.13
C SER A 85 14.78 -3.04 8.62
N THR A 86 14.88 -3.85 7.55
CA THR A 86 13.75 -4.48 6.88
C THR A 86 13.86 -6.00 6.94
N GLN A 87 12.77 -6.66 7.32
CA GLN A 87 12.63 -8.10 7.24
C GLN A 87 11.20 -8.44 6.81
N PHE A 88 11.08 -9.23 5.75
CA PHE A 88 9.81 -9.78 5.29
C PHE A 88 9.68 -11.25 5.68
N VAL A 89 8.51 -11.64 6.17
CA VAL A 89 8.14 -13.02 6.51
C VAL A 89 6.98 -13.54 5.65
N ASN A 90 6.28 -12.65 4.95
CA ASN A 90 5.27 -12.97 3.95
C ASN A 90 5.12 -11.81 2.93
N ALA A 91 4.32 -12.05 1.89
CA ALA A 91 4.13 -11.08 0.81
C ALA A 91 3.13 -9.96 1.15
N THR A 92 2.22 -10.20 2.10
CA THR A 92 1.03 -9.36 2.33
C THR A 92 1.22 -8.31 3.43
N GLY A 93 2.15 -8.54 4.36
CA GLY A 93 2.27 -7.74 5.59
C GLY A 93 1.29 -8.15 6.69
N LEU A 94 0.50 -9.21 6.49
CA LEU A 94 -0.38 -9.74 7.52
C LEU A 94 0.46 -10.24 8.71
N THR A 95 0.07 -9.87 9.93
CA THR A 95 0.74 -10.32 11.15
C THR A 95 0.61 -11.83 11.28
N GLY A 96 1.73 -12.56 11.29
CA GLY A 96 1.75 -13.99 11.60
C GLY A 96 1.73 -14.23 13.12
N HIS A 97 1.39 -15.46 13.53
CA HIS A 97 1.33 -15.81 14.96
C HIS A 97 2.69 -15.71 15.70
N GLU A 98 3.81 -15.83 15.00
CA GLU A 98 5.16 -15.85 15.61
C GLU A 98 6.11 -14.77 15.11
N LYS A 99 5.89 -14.23 13.91
CA LYS A 99 6.75 -13.22 13.28
C LYS A 99 5.92 -12.24 12.45
N SER A 100 6.44 -11.03 12.32
CA SER A 100 5.82 -9.95 11.54
C SER A 100 6.82 -9.35 10.56
N ASN A 101 6.31 -8.80 9.46
CA ASN A 101 7.11 -7.94 8.60
C ASN A 101 7.56 -6.71 9.39
N THR A 102 8.81 -6.30 9.22
CA THR A 102 9.38 -5.11 9.87
C THR A 102 10.05 -4.22 8.86
N MET A 103 9.95 -2.91 9.09
CA MET A 103 10.53 -1.89 8.23
C MET A 103 10.66 -0.58 9.02
N SER A 104 11.76 0.15 8.85
CA SER A 104 11.90 1.49 9.41
C SER A 104 11.25 2.53 8.48
N ALA A 105 10.87 3.70 9.02
CA ALA A 105 10.37 4.81 8.20
C ALA A 105 11.39 5.25 7.13
N ARG A 106 12.69 5.15 7.42
CA ARG A 106 13.79 5.45 6.49
C ARG A 106 13.89 4.43 5.35
N ASP A 107 13.75 3.15 5.67
CA ASP A 107 13.77 2.10 4.65
C ASP A 107 12.55 2.21 3.74
N ILE A 108 11.39 2.51 4.32
CA ILE A 108 10.15 2.74 3.56
C ILE A 108 10.30 3.93 2.61
N SER A 109 10.82 5.07 3.08
CA SER A 109 11.02 6.24 2.21
C SER A 109 12.05 5.96 1.11
N THR A 110 13.11 5.20 1.41
CA THR A 110 14.11 4.76 0.44
C THR A 110 13.49 3.85 -0.62
N LEU A 111 12.70 2.85 -0.21
CA LEU A 111 12.00 1.94 -1.11
C LEU A 111 11.03 2.71 -2.02
N ALA A 112 10.19 3.57 -1.44
CA ALA A 112 9.22 4.36 -2.19
C ALA A 112 9.90 5.28 -3.22
N SER A 113 10.97 5.98 -2.82
CA SER A 113 11.73 6.86 -3.73
C SER A 113 12.35 6.08 -4.90
N LYS A 114 12.97 4.93 -4.62
CA LYS A 114 13.54 4.06 -5.66
C LYS A 114 12.46 3.45 -6.55
N LEU A 115 11.34 3.03 -5.99
CA LEU A 115 10.20 2.47 -6.71
C LEU A 115 9.64 3.48 -7.72
N ILE A 116 9.33 4.70 -7.28
CA ILE A 116 8.78 5.75 -8.14
C ILE A 116 9.79 6.16 -9.22
N THR A 117 11.07 6.23 -8.87
CA THR A 117 12.13 6.64 -9.83
C THR A 117 12.39 5.56 -10.88
N LYS A 118 12.47 4.29 -10.48
CA LYS A 118 12.78 3.18 -11.39
C LYS A 118 11.55 2.72 -12.17
N TYR A 119 10.37 2.74 -11.54
CA TYR A 119 9.12 2.25 -12.11
C TYR A 119 7.99 3.29 -11.96
N PRO A 120 8.06 4.42 -12.68
CA PRO A 120 7.09 5.51 -12.53
C PRO A 120 5.64 5.10 -12.84
N SER A 121 5.44 4.03 -13.62
CA SER A 121 4.12 3.44 -13.89
C SER A 121 3.39 2.96 -12.62
N VAL A 122 4.08 2.78 -11.50
CA VAL A 122 3.43 2.51 -10.21
C VAL A 122 2.40 3.59 -9.84
N LEU A 123 2.65 4.83 -10.25
CA LEU A 123 1.80 5.99 -9.97
C LEU A 123 0.46 5.92 -10.71
N GLU A 124 0.39 5.22 -11.85
CA GLU A 124 -0.87 5.02 -12.59
C GLU A 124 -1.88 4.28 -11.72
N SER A 125 -1.45 3.23 -11.01
CA SER A 125 -2.33 2.49 -10.10
C SER A 125 -2.60 3.20 -8.77
N SER A 126 -1.64 4.00 -8.27
CA SER A 126 -1.76 4.61 -6.95
C SER A 126 -2.49 5.95 -6.94
N SER A 127 -2.74 6.52 -8.11
CA SER A 127 -3.43 7.81 -8.29
C SER A 127 -4.92 7.67 -8.63
N ILE A 128 -5.40 6.46 -8.91
CA ILE A 128 -6.81 6.25 -9.24
C ILE A 128 -7.64 5.87 -7.99
N PRO A 129 -8.87 6.40 -7.87
CA PRO A 129 -9.75 6.08 -6.75
C PRO A 129 -10.52 4.76 -6.92
N PHE A 130 -10.84 4.38 -8.16
CA PHE A 130 -11.67 3.22 -8.49
C PHE A 130 -11.10 2.45 -9.69
N TYR A 131 -11.38 1.15 -9.75
CA TYR A 131 -11.07 0.30 -10.89
C TYR A 131 -12.11 -0.83 -11.00
N THR A 132 -12.55 -1.17 -12.21
CA THR A 132 -13.42 -2.33 -12.43
C THR A 132 -12.58 -3.55 -12.78
N LEU A 133 -12.62 -4.59 -11.94
CA LEU A 133 -12.00 -5.87 -12.21
C LEU A 133 -12.76 -6.58 -13.33
N GLU A 134 -12.06 -6.96 -14.40
CA GLU A 134 -12.66 -7.68 -15.53
C GLU A 134 -13.13 -9.08 -15.12
N TYR A 135 -12.39 -9.76 -14.23
CA TYR A 135 -12.72 -11.09 -13.73
C TYR A 135 -14.03 -11.16 -12.94
N LEU A 136 -14.37 -10.12 -12.16
CA LEU A 136 -15.57 -10.09 -11.31
C LEU A 136 -16.69 -9.21 -11.86
N ASP A 137 -16.44 -8.42 -12.91
CA ASP A 137 -17.31 -7.30 -13.31
C ASP A 137 -17.69 -6.41 -12.12
N GLN A 138 -16.70 -6.15 -11.25
CA GLN A 138 -16.90 -5.46 -9.97
C GLN A 138 -15.94 -4.28 -9.81
N GLU A 139 -16.48 -3.13 -9.41
CA GLU A 139 -15.68 -1.98 -9.02
C GLU A 139 -15.07 -2.17 -7.62
N ILE A 140 -13.77 -1.87 -7.52
CA ILE A 140 -13.00 -1.82 -6.29
C ILE A 140 -12.54 -0.39 -6.01
N GLU A 141 -12.53 -0.01 -4.73
CA GLU A 141 -12.12 1.31 -4.28
C GLU A 141 -10.73 1.26 -3.61
N THR A 142 -9.97 2.35 -3.77
CA THR A 142 -8.71 2.56 -3.08
C THR A 142 -8.89 2.76 -1.57
N THR A 143 -7.98 2.20 -0.79
CA THR A 143 -7.87 2.53 0.64
C THR A 143 -7.25 3.91 0.90
N ASN A 144 -6.72 4.58 -0.13
CA ASN A 144 -6.17 5.93 -0.03
C ASN A 144 -7.28 6.99 -0.02
N HIS A 145 -7.81 7.31 1.17
CA HIS A 145 -8.87 8.31 1.31
C HIS A 145 -8.47 9.73 0.88
N MET A 146 -7.19 10.04 0.67
CA MET A 146 -6.81 11.34 0.10
C MET A 146 -7.22 11.48 -1.37
N LEU A 147 -7.62 10.39 -2.04
CA LEU A 147 -8.17 10.41 -3.41
C LEU A 147 -9.70 10.41 -3.44
N THR A 148 -10.37 10.03 -2.36
CA THR A 148 -11.84 9.84 -2.33
C THR A 148 -12.57 10.78 -1.36
N LYS A 149 -11.87 11.37 -0.38
CA LYS A 149 -12.45 12.32 0.58
C LYS A 149 -11.91 13.73 0.38
N ASN A 150 -12.79 14.65 -0.06
CA ASN A 150 -12.46 16.06 -0.28
C ASN A 150 -11.74 16.74 0.90
N SER A 151 -12.10 16.40 2.15
CA SER A 151 -11.46 16.96 3.35
C SER A 151 -10.00 16.56 3.53
N LEU A 152 -9.60 15.41 2.96
CA LEU A 152 -8.24 14.85 3.05
C LEU A 152 -7.40 15.06 1.79
N MET A 153 -8.00 15.50 0.68
CA MET A 153 -7.28 15.74 -0.57
C MET A 153 -6.10 16.70 -0.39
N PHE A 154 -5.04 16.45 -1.16
CA PHE A 154 -3.88 17.32 -1.29
C PHE A 154 -3.52 17.45 -2.76
N ASP A 155 -3.23 18.66 -3.22
CA ASP A 155 -2.96 18.90 -4.64
C ASP A 155 -1.66 18.22 -5.08
N GLY A 156 -1.67 17.62 -6.27
CA GLY A 156 -0.56 16.84 -6.79
C GLY A 156 -0.33 15.47 -6.13
N LEU A 157 -1.18 15.03 -5.19
CA LEU A 157 -1.07 13.70 -4.58
C LEU A 157 -1.44 12.58 -5.55
N ASP A 158 -0.56 11.60 -5.70
CA ASP A 158 -0.70 10.50 -6.66
C ASP A 158 -0.31 9.13 -6.08
N GLY A 159 -0.21 9.01 -4.75
CA GLY A 159 0.10 7.73 -4.12
C GLY A 159 0.40 7.80 -2.62
N LEU A 160 0.92 6.72 -2.02
CA LEU A 160 1.37 5.47 -2.65
C LEU A 160 0.75 4.22 -2.04
N LYS A 161 0.76 4.05 -0.72
CA LYS A 161 0.19 2.83 -0.10
C LYS A 161 -0.17 3.03 1.37
N THR A 162 -1.31 2.48 1.74
CA THR A 162 -1.82 2.36 3.12
C THR A 162 -1.36 1.05 3.77
N GLY A 163 -1.27 1.03 5.10
CA GLY A 163 -1.04 -0.18 5.87
C GLY A 163 -1.78 -0.14 7.19
N TYR A 164 -2.25 -1.30 7.65
CA TYR A 164 -2.90 -1.44 8.95
C TYR A 164 -2.83 -2.87 9.44
N THR A 165 -2.39 -3.02 10.70
CA THR A 165 -2.68 -4.19 11.53
C THR A 165 -3.04 -3.70 12.93
N ASN A 166 -3.61 -4.57 13.77
CA ASN A 166 -3.89 -4.21 15.16
C ASN A 166 -2.61 -3.84 15.93
N GLU A 167 -1.49 -4.47 15.59
CA GLU A 167 -0.20 -4.26 16.26
C GLU A 167 0.54 -3.01 15.74
N SER A 168 0.40 -2.71 14.45
CA SER A 168 1.16 -1.62 13.79
C SER A 168 0.42 -0.29 13.73
N GLY A 169 -0.89 -0.27 14.00
CA GLY A 169 -1.73 0.92 13.83
C GLY A 169 -1.89 1.33 12.36
N PHE A 170 -2.41 2.53 12.12
CA PHE A 170 -2.68 3.02 10.77
C PHE A 170 -1.47 3.74 10.18
N SER A 171 -1.02 3.31 9.01
CA SER A 171 0.19 3.82 8.36
C SER A 171 -0.08 4.22 6.91
N PHE A 172 0.63 5.23 6.42
CA PHE A 172 0.53 5.68 5.03
C PHE A 172 1.87 6.18 4.50
N ILE A 173 2.16 5.78 3.27
CA ILE A 173 3.22 6.34 2.45
C ILE A 173 2.54 7.26 1.45
N GLY A 174 2.73 8.57 1.58
CA GLY A 174 2.19 9.57 0.67
C GLY A 174 3.23 9.99 -0.36
N THR A 175 2.80 10.33 -1.56
CA THR A 175 3.62 11.08 -2.51
C THR A 175 2.79 12.11 -3.24
N ALA A 176 3.40 13.25 -3.50
CA ALA A 176 2.81 14.32 -4.29
C ALA A 176 3.88 15.03 -5.12
N GLN A 177 3.47 15.57 -6.25
CA GLN A 177 4.32 16.35 -7.14
C GLN A 177 3.68 17.69 -7.48
N GLN A 178 4.43 18.76 -7.28
CA GLN A 178 4.05 20.12 -7.65
C GLN A 178 5.27 20.87 -8.17
N ASN A 179 5.08 21.73 -9.18
CA ASN A 179 6.13 22.61 -9.70
C ASN A 179 7.47 21.90 -10.03
N GLY A 180 7.40 20.64 -10.52
CA GLY A 180 8.56 19.83 -10.85
C GLY A 180 9.29 19.20 -9.66
N GLN A 181 8.79 19.39 -8.43
CA GLN A 181 9.35 18.78 -7.21
C GLN A 181 8.40 17.70 -6.69
N ARG A 182 8.97 16.56 -6.28
CA ARG A 182 8.23 15.44 -5.71
C ARG A 182 8.71 15.16 -4.29
N TYR A 183 7.76 15.00 -3.38
CA TYR A 183 8.03 14.56 -2.02
C TYR A 183 7.39 13.19 -1.75
N VAL A 184 8.01 12.47 -0.82
CA VAL A 184 7.50 11.23 -0.24
C VAL A 184 7.42 11.42 1.26
N THR A 185 6.27 11.13 1.85
CA THR A 185 6.04 11.15 3.28
C THR A 185 5.80 9.74 3.80
N VAL A 186 6.22 9.48 5.04
CA VAL A 186 6.00 8.21 5.72
C VAL A 186 5.43 8.52 7.10
N VAL A 187 4.19 8.09 7.31
CA VAL A 187 3.49 8.18 8.59
C VAL A 187 3.18 6.77 9.07
N LEU A 188 3.61 6.43 10.29
CA LEU A 188 3.47 5.10 10.87
C LEU A 188 2.64 5.14 12.15
N GLY A 189 1.75 4.16 12.32
CA GLY A 189 1.11 3.82 13.59
C GLY A 189 0.22 4.88 14.21
N THR A 190 -0.55 5.61 13.40
CA THR A 190 -1.57 6.52 13.95
C THR A 190 -2.71 5.73 14.59
N PRO A 191 -3.35 6.26 15.65
CA PRO A 191 -4.38 5.53 16.39
C PRO A 191 -5.73 5.46 15.66
N HIS A 192 -6.02 6.43 14.78
CA HIS A 192 -7.24 6.45 13.98
C HIS A 192 -6.92 6.35 12.49
N TYR A 193 -7.90 5.82 11.74
CA TYR A 193 -7.78 5.54 10.32
C TYR A 193 -7.39 6.79 9.52
N ASP A 194 -8.13 7.89 9.70
CA ASP A 194 -7.92 9.12 8.92
C ASP A 194 -6.74 9.98 9.44
N SER A 195 -6.24 9.73 10.66
CA SER A 195 -5.10 10.48 11.23
C SER A 195 -3.84 10.35 10.36
N ARG A 196 -3.58 9.17 9.77
CA ARG A 196 -2.42 8.98 8.87
C ARG A 196 -2.41 9.94 7.68
N PHE A 197 -3.60 10.27 7.16
CA PHE A 197 -3.76 11.18 6.03
C PHE A 197 -3.69 12.64 6.47
N ILE A 198 -4.22 12.95 7.65
CA ILE A 198 -4.10 14.29 8.25
C ILE A 198 -2.63 14.62 8.51
N GLU A 199 -1.86 13.72 9.13
CA GLU A 199 -0.43 13.93 9.35
C GLU A 199 0.36 13.98 8.04
N THR A 200 -0.01 13.15 7.06
CA THR A 200 0.59 13.21 5.72
C THR A 200 0.36 14.56 5.06
N LYS A 201 -0.87 15.09 5.15
CA LYS A 201 -1.23 16.41 4.61
C LYS A 201 -0.42 17.53 5.25
N LYS A 202 -0.19 17.47 6.58
CA LYS A 202 0.70 18.43 7.27
C LYS A 202 2.13 18.35 6.77
N LEU A 203 2.71 17.14 6.68
CA LEU A 203 4.07 16.95 6.19
C LEU A 203 4.26 17.44 4.75
N LEU A 204 3.27 17.18 3.88
CA LEU A 204 3.30 17.68 2.50
C LEU A 204 3.14 19.20 2.44
N SER A 205 2.23 19.78 3.22
CA SER A 205 2.10 21.23 3.34
C SER A 205 3.41 21.87 3.79
N ASP A 206 4.09 21.31 4.79
CA ASP A 206 5.38 21.81 5.26
C ASP A 206 6.46 21.68 4.16
N ALA A 207 6.50 20.55 3.44
CA ALA A 207 7.49 20.31 2.38
C ALA A 207 7.33 21.23 1.17
N PHE A 208 6.09 21.59 0.80
CA PHE A 208 5.79 22.51 -0.28
C PHE A 208 5.64 23.97 0.17
N GLU A 209 5.88 24.28 1.45
CA GLU A 209 5.71 25.61 2.06
C GLU A 209 4.27 26.16 1.89
N GLU A 210 3.27 25.28 1.87
CA GLU A 210 1.85 25.62 1.80
C GLU A 210 1.25 25.82 3.19
N LYS A 211 0.26 26.71 3.29
CA LYS A 211 -0.48 26.89 4.54
C LYS A 211 -1.40 25.69 4.80
N TYR A 212 -1.09 24.89 5.82
CA TYR A 212 -2.03 23.88 6.32
C TYR A 212 -3.24 24.54 7.00
N VAL A 213 -4.44 24.21 6.50
CA VAL A 213 -5.71 24.62 7.12
C VAL A 213 -6.49 23.34 7.48
N PRO A 214 -6.71 23.05 8.77
CA PRO A 214 -7.42 21.85 9.18
C PRO A 214 -8.90 21.93 8.78
N SER A 215 -9.45 20.82 8.28
CA SER A 215 -10.90 20.69 8.11
C SER A 215 -11.61 20.49 9.46
N ILE A 216 -12.93 20.66 9.47
CA ILE A 216 -13.75 20.36 10.65
C ILE A 216 -13.58 18.89 11.04
N GLU A 217 -13.56 17.98 10.07
CA GLU A 217 -13.34 16.55 10.30
C GLU A 217 -11.98 16.29 10.96
N SER A 218 -10.91 16.96 10.50
CA SER A 218 -9.58 16.82 11.12
C SER A 218 -9.56 17.33 12.56
N ILE A 219 -10.29 18.41 12.86
CA ILE A 219 -10.45 18.92 14.23
C ILE A 219 -11.20 17.90 15.09
N ILE A 220 -12.26 17.27 14.57
CA ILE A 220 -13.00 16.23 15.28
C ILE A 220 -12.11 15.03 15.63
N VAL A 221 -11.34 14.53 14.66
CA VAL A 221 -10.39 13.43 14.87
C VAL A 221 -9.36 13.80 15.94
N PHE A 222 -8.79 14.99 15.88
CA PHE A 222 -7.85 15.49 16.89
C PHE A 222 -8.47 15.54 18.30
N LEU A 223 -9.72 16.00 18.42
CA LEU A 223 -10.43 16.01 19.71
C LEU A 223 -10.73 14.61 20.24
N GLN A 224 -10.98 13.63 19.36
CA GLN A 224 -11.15 12.22 19.76
C GLN A 224 -9.84 11.66 20.33
N GLU A 225 -8.70 11.97 19.72
CA GLU A 225 -7.37 11.55 20.22
C GLU A 225 -7.06 12.15 21.60
N ILE A 226 -7.36 13.44 21.81
CA ILE A 226 -7.20 14.09 23.12
C ILE A 226 -8.05 13.39 24.17
N LYS A 227 -9.32 13.12 23.85
CA LYS A 227 -10.21 12.38 24.77
C LYS A 227 -9.65 10.99 25.08
N ALA A 228 -9.21 10.23 24.09
CA ALA A 228 -8.65 8.90 24.35
C ALA A 228 -7.46 8.95 25.33
N LYS A 229 -6.56 9.94 25.18
CA LYS A 229 -5.40 10.13 26.07
C LYS A 229 -5.76 10.58 27.48
N LEU A 230 -6.82 11.39 27.64
CA LEU A 230 -7.24 11.92 28.94
C LEU A 230 -8.00 10.89 29.80
N TRP A 231 -8.60 9.87 29.20
CA TRP A 231 -9.37 8.84 29.92
C TRP A 231 -8.55 7.55 30.18
N LEU A 232 -7.34 7.46 29.63
CA LEU A 232 -6.37 6.40 29.89
C LEU A 232 -5.35 6.77 30.99
N ASN A 233 -5.47 7.97 31.57
CA ASN A 233 -4.71 8.46 32.73
C ASN A 233 -5.64 8.73 33.91
#